data_AF-A0A8H2XP64-F1
#
_entry.id   AF-A0A8H2XP64-F1
#
_cell.length_a   1.000
_cell.length_b   1.000
_cell.length_c   1.000
_cell.angle_alpha   90.00
_cell.angle_beta   90.00
_cell.angle_gamma   90.00
#
_symmetry.space_group_name_H-M   'P 1'
#
loop_
_entity.id
_entity.type
_entity.pdbx_description
1 polymer ?
#
loop_
_entity_poly.entity_id
_entity_poly.type
_entity_poly.pdbx_seq_one_letter_code
_entity_poly.pdbx_strand_id
1 'polypeptide(L)'
;MSDQPRRAIPPHEPRVNTLITKSRREHALHTRSQRHESPPTTLFSTLALGHQLRVYPRTRVAGPPPPRSWAYPSSTSVRSEISSGATPDAQWRAHAMRWIFLHLDHPGLIPHSVFHVDEGKSGPGALKIPTLREMCVQVLVSSLQPSDTETRPTIHEGVLDPDLPEHLRKFIVRYSAIHFPLPWSALAQLWGFEYGEQGADGEVIIVGRDAGGSTLPSTVIKNILVPLHEPDIQSGDDEDYPSWDAEEYTSAPPLKAFISIAHPITKYLTLFPPTITHLALIAMPLDRDVTPRIVMSRLSNALRLLEALDLSCNPWLGVCTMAVDYGDIIDWLAIVADAIESVDWSTRWLRLRFVALINCRNLRDFESLPDVINGKRSWERAVHIDWA
;
A
#
# COMPACT_ATOMS: atom_id res chain seq x y z
N MET A 1 20.92 -10.26 -70.11
CA MET A 1 20.90 -11.11 -68.90
C MET A 1 22.29 -11.04 -68.31
N SER A 2 22.45 -10.35 -67.18
CA SER A 2 23.74 -10.05 -66.55
C SER A 2 23.85 -10.86 -65.27
N ASP A 3 24.77 -11.82 -65.25
CA ASP A 3 25.10 -12.61 -64.07
C ASP A 3 25.97 -11.77 -63.11
N GLN A 4 25.39 -11.38 -61.98
CA GLN A 4 26.14 -10.82 -60.87
C GLN A 4 26.69 -11.96 -59.98
N PRO A 5 27.99 -11.95 -59.66
CA PRO A 5 28.58 -12.95 -58.78
C PRO A 5 28.15 -12.72 -57.33
N ARG A 6 27.61 -13.77 -56.70
CA ARG A 6 27.24 -13.77 -55.27
C ARG A 6 28.48 -13.54 -54.40
N ARG A 7 28.50 -12.43 -53.66
CA ARG A 7 29.50 -12.16 -52.62
C ARG A 7 29.32 -13.13 -51.46
N ALA A 8 30.40 -13.82 -51.10
CA ALA A 8 30.46 -14.67 -49.92
C ALA A 8 30.37 -13.80 -48.65
N ILE A 9 29.49 -14.20 -47.73
CA ILE A 9 29.34 -13.60 -46.40
C ILE A 9 30.52 -14.08 -45.54
N PRO A 10 31.31 -13.17 -44.94
CA PRO A 10 32.42 -13.56 -44.08
C PRO A 10 31.90 -14.26 -42.81
N PRO A 11 32.60 -15.26 -42.28
CA PRO A 11 32.21 -15.95 -41.06
C PRO A 11 32.20 -14.94 -39.90
N HIS A 12 31.03 -14.71 -39.31
CA HIS A 12 30.91 -13.94 -38.08
C HIS A 12 31.70 -14.67 -36.98
N GLU A 13 32.84 -14.11 -36.60
CA GLU A 13 33.55 -14.52 -35.38
C GLU A 13 32.62 -14.44 -34.17
N PRO A 14 32.69 -15.41 -33.23
CA PRO A 14 31.79 -15.50 -32.10
C PRO A 14 32.15 -14.45 -31.02
N ARG A 15 31.79 -13.18 -31.29
CA ARG A 15 31.87 -12.04 -30.35
C ARG A 15 31.15 -12.30 -29.01
N VAL A 16 30.21 -13.24 -28.98
CA VAL A 16 29.49 -13.61 -27.76
C VAL A 16 30.41 -14.35 -26.78
N ASN A 17 31.29 -15.23 -27.28
CA ASN A 17 32.19 -16.00 -26.43
C ASN A 17 33.26 -15.10 -25.78
N THR A 18 33.74 -14.08 -26.49
CA THR A 18 34.68 -13.10 -25.90
C THR A 18 34.00 -12.24 -24.83
N LEU A 19 32.74 -11.85 -25.01
CA LEU A 19 31.97 -11.10 -24.01
C LEU A 19 31.71 -11.92 -22.73
N ILE A 20 31.31 -13.20 -22.88
CA ILE A 20 31.09 -14.10 -21.73
C ILE A 20 32.40 -14.32 -20.95
N THR A 21 33.51 -14.49 -21.67
CA THR A 21 34.82 -14.70 -21.04
C THR A 21 35.30 -13.44 -20.28
N LYS A 22 35.02 -12.25 -20.81
CA LYS A 22 35.34 -10.98 -20.16
C LYS A 22 34.50 -10.76 -18.89
N SER A 23 33.19 -11.02 -18.96
CA SER A 23 32.29 -10.91 -17.80
C SER A 23 32.69 -11.86 -16.65
N ARG A 24 33.03 -13.12 -16.95
CA ARG A 24 33.49 -14.08 -15.93
C ARG A 24 34.79 -13.64 -15.26
N ARG A 25 35.70 -13.03 -16.01
CA ARG A 25 36.97 -12.49 -15.49
C ARG A 25 36.74 -11.31 -14.54
N GLU A 26 35.84 -10.39 -14.89
CA GLU A 26 35.50 -9.23 -14.04
C GLU A 26 34.82 -9.67 -12.74
N HIS A 27 33.91 -10.64 -12.79
CA HIS A 27 33.29 -11.19 -11.58
C HIS A 27 34.33 -11.81 -10.63
N ALA A 28 35.28 -12.59 -11.16
CA ALA A 28 36.34 -13.21 -10.36
C ALA A 28 37.28 -12.18 -9.69
N LEU A 29 37.52 -11.04 -10.34
CA LEU A 29 38.30 -9.94 -9.76
C LEU A 29 37.55 -9.26 -8.60
N HIS A 30 36.24 -9.03 -8.73
CA HIS A 30 35.42 -8.49 -7.65
C HIS A 30 35.37 -9.41 -6.42
N THR A 31 35.22 -10.72 -6.64
CA THR A 31 35.20 -11.68 -5.52
C THR A 31 36.54 -11.75 -4.77
N ARG A 32 37.66 -11.52 -5.48
CA ARG A 32 39.00 -11.50 -4.88
C ARG A 32 39.27 -10.20 -4.11
N SER A 33 38.73 -9.07 -4.58
CA SER A 33 38.83 -7.78 -3.88
C SER A 33 38.09 -7.79 -2.53
N GLN A 34 36.93 -8.42 -2.45
CA GLN A 34 36.16 -8.52 -1.21
C GLN A 34 36.83 -9.39 -0.13
N ARG A 35 37.72 -10.33 -0.50
CA ARG A 35 38.41 -11.20 0.47
C ARG A 35 39.66 -10.58 1.10
N HIS A 36 40.07 -9.39 0.64
CA HIS A 36 41.26 -8.70 1.15
C HIS A 36 40.95 -7.40 1.89
N GLU A 37 39.69 -7.14 2.25
CA GLU A 37 39.38 -6.09 3.24
C GLU A 37 39.89 -6.54 4.61
N SER A 38 41.11 -6.09 4.94
CA SER A 38 41.67 -6.14 6.28
C SER A 38 40.73 -5.43 7.28
N PRO A 39 40.61 -5.91 8.52
CA PRO A 39 39.77 -5.28 9.53
C PRO A 39 40.20 -3.82 9.74
N PRO A 40 39.24 -2.87 9.83
CA PRO A 40 39.58 -1.47 10.04
C PRO A 40 40.28 -1.33 11.40
N THR A 41 41.51 -0.85 11.36
CA THR A 41 42.28 -0.48 12.55
C THR A 41 41.68 0.82 13.11
N THR A 42 40.70 0.70 14.00
CA THR A 42 40.09 1.83 14.71
C THR A 42 41.03 2.32 15.82
N LEU A 43 41.97 3.19 15.45
CA LEU A 43 42.74 4.01 16.40
C LEU A 43 42.02 5.34 16.65
N PHE A 44 40.85 5.31 17.29
CA PHE A 44 40.32 6.47 18.00
C PHE A 44 39.57 6.00 19.24
N SER A 45 40.27 6.06 20.39
CA SER A 45 39.66 5.98 21.72
C SER A 45 38.87 7.25 21.97
N THR A 46 37.57 7.22 21.67
CA THR A 46 36.60 8.14 22.27
C THR A 46 36.31 7.70 23.69
N LEU A 47 36.59 8.60 24.63
CA LEU A 47 36.37 8.48 26.06
C LEU A 47 34.98 7.93 26.37
N ALA A 48 34.97 6.90 27.22
CA ALA A 48 33.79 6.28 27.77
C ALA A 48 33.00 7.27 28.63
N LEU A 49 31.84 7.72 28.13
CA LEU A 49 30.80 8.37 28.92
C LEU A 49 29.42 7.92 28.43
N GLY A 50 29.22 6.60 28.33
CA GLY A 50 28.05 6.01 27.65
C GLY A 50 27.20 5.04 28.45
N HIS A 51 27.44 4.86 29.76
CA HIS A 51 26.67 3.90 30.57
C HIS A 51 26.39 4.45 31.96
N GLN A 52 25.44 5.38 32.09
CA GLN A 52 24.64 5.53 33.32
C GLN A 52 23.44 6.49 33.22
N LEU A 53 22.77 6.62 32.07
CA LEU A 53 21.43 7.21 32.07
C LEU A 53 20.42 6.15 32.55
N ARG A 54 20.40 5.94 33.87
CA ARG A 54 19.27 5.33 34.55
C ARG A 54 18.03 6.13 34.17
N VAL A 55 17.09 5.46 33.50
CA VAL A 55 15.72 5.92 33.36
C VAL A 55 15.15 6.03 34.77
N TYR A 56 15.21 7.23 35.35
CA TYR A 56 14.49 7.51 36.58
C TYR A 56 12.99 7.43 36.27
N PRO A 57 12.19 6.71 37.09
CA PRO A 57 10.74 6.79 36.98
C PRO A 57 10.35 8.26 37.13
N ARG A 58 9.44 8.72 36.27
CA ARG A 58 8.93 10.11 36.21
C ARG A 58 8.30 10.51 37.56
N THR A 59 9.13 10.85 38.54
CA THR A 59 8.70 11.64 39.69
C THR A 59 8.60 13.08 39.21
N ARG A 60 7.50 13.73 39.57
CA ARG A 60 7.17 15.11 39.17
C ARG A 60 8.34 16.02 39.52
N VAL A 61 9.15 16.39 38.53
CA VAL A 61 10.22 17.36 38.70
C VAL A 61 9.57 18.72 38.93
N ALA A 62 9.84 19.33 40.09
CA ALA A 62 9.37 20.67 40.40
C ALA A 62 10.06 21.67 39.47
N GLY A 63 9.28 22.33 38.62
CA GLY A 63 9.74 23.36 37.70
C GLY A 63 8.75 23.58 36.56
N PRO A 64 8.77 24.73 35.89
CA PRO A 64 8.01 24.92 34.67
C PRO A 64 8.46 23.88 33.63
N PRO A 65 7.54 23.34 32.82
CA PRO A 65 7.90 22.40 31.77
C PRO A 65 8.93 23.06 30.83
N PRO A 66 9.91 22.29 30.30
CA PRO A 66 10.89 22.84 29.38
C PRO A 66 10.18 23.48 28.17
N PRO A 67 10.75 24.56 27.59
CA PRO A 67 10.20 25.19 26.40
C PRO A 67 9.96 24.16 25.28
N ARG A 68 8.87 24.29 24.52
CA ARG A 68 8.54 23.37 23.41
C ARG A 68 9.66 23.25 22.37
N SER A 69 10.48 24.29 22.21
CA SER A 69 11.65 24.30 21.33
C SER A 69 12.82 23.42 21.81
N TRP A 70 12.82 22.99 23.08
CA TRP A 70 13.87 22.16 23.69
C TRP A 70 13.44 20.72 23.94
N ALA A 71 12.14 20.43 23.81
CA ALA A 71 11.73 19.07 23.61
C ALA A 71 12.35 18.63 22.28
N TYR A 72 13.29 17.68 22.31
CA TYR A 72 13.57 16.86 21.14
C TYR A 72 12.21 16.48 20.55
N PRO A 73 12.00 16.56 19.21
CA PRO A 73 10.78 16.06 18.60
C PRO A 73 10.68 14.62 19.05
N SER A 74 9.87 14.41 20.08
CA SER A 74 9.87 13.19 20.85
C SER A 74 9.07 12.25 20.00
N SER A 75 9.73 11.63 19.01
CA SER A 75 9.16 10.80 17.94
C SER A 75 7.66 11.02 17.92
N THR A 76 7.22 12.19 17.42
CA THR A 76 5.82 12.59 17.48
C THR A 76 5.08 11.41 16.91
N SER A 77 4.43 10.63 17.78
CA SER A 77 3.97 9.32 17.36
C SER A 77 3.09 9.59 16.16
N VAL A 78 3.40 8.98 15.01
CA VAL A 78 2.81 9.25 13.68
C VAL A 78 1.27 9.48 13.77
N ARG A 79 0.66 8.84 14.75
CA ARG A 79 -0.70 9.05 15.28
C ARG A 79 -1.22 10.50 15.42
N SER A 80 -0.44 11.44 15.99
CA SER A 80 -0.96 12.81 16.20
C SER A 80 -1.17 13.54 14.88
N GLU A 81 -0.36 13.21 13.87
CA GLU A 81 -0.46 13.79 12.53
C GLU A 81 -1.56 13.10 11.71
N ILE A 82 -1.70 11.78 11.80
CA ILE A 82 -2.79 11.06 11.10
C ILE A 82 -4.17 11.53 11.58
N SER A 83 -4.37 11.71 12.89
CA SER A 83 -5.65 12.23 13.41
C SER A 83 -5.92 13.68 13.02
N SER A 84 -4.88 14.45 12.67
CA SER A 84 -5.02 15.82 12.17
C SER A 84 -5.43 15.89 10.69
N GLY A 85 -5.56 14.73 10.01
CA GLY A 85 -5.85 14.64 8.58
C GLY A 85 -4.63 14.87 7.69
N ALA A 86 -3.44 15.02 8.27
CA ALA A 86 -2.20 15.07 7.51
C ALA A 86 -1.97 13.71 6.83
N THR A 87 -1.54 13.76 5.57
CA THR A 87 -1.20 12.55 4.83
C THR A 87 0.09 11.98 5.41
N PRO A 88 0.15 10.69 5.81
CA PRO A 88 1.36 10.08 6.35
C PRO A 88 2.54 10.22 5.40
N ASP A 89 3.79 10.24 5.87
CA ASP A 89 4.95 10.34 4.97
C ASP A 89 5.10 9.10 4.05
N ALA A 90 5.94 9.23 3.02
CA ALA A 90 6.13 8.18 2.01
C ALA A 90 6.75 6.89 2.57
N GLN A 91 7.65 6.99 3.54
CA GLN A 91 8.30 5.84 4.14
C GLN A 91 7.30 5.02 4.96
N TRP A 92 6.45 5.72 5.73
CA TRP A 92 5.36 5.12 6.47
C TRP A 92 4.37 4.43 5.52
N ARG A 93 3.97 5.09 4.42
CA ARG A 93 3.06 4.52 3.43
C ARG A 93 3.63 3.26 2.76
N ALA A 94 4.91 3.31 2.36
CA ALA A 94 5.62 2.14 1.82
C ALA A 94 5.61 0.98 2.81
N HIS A 95 5.87 1.25 4.09
CA HIS A 95 5.82 0.25 5.13
C HIS A 95 4.42 -0.34 5.29
N ALA A 96 3.41 0.52 5.39
CA ALA A 96 2.07 0.12 5.73
C ALA A 96 1.45 -0.73 4.60
N MET A 97 1.70 -0.37 3.33
CA MET A 97 1.22 -1.13 2.16
C MET A 97 2.02 -2.39 1.85
N ARG A 98 3.19 -2.58 2.46
CA ARG A 98 4.08 -3.68 2.11
C ARG A 98 3.41 -5.04 2.13
N TRP A 99 2.61 -5.27 3.15
CA TRP A 99 2.03 -6.57 3.40
C TRP A 99 0.96 -6.92 2.38
N ILE A 100 0.03 -6.02 2.10
CA ILE A 100 -0.95 -6.24 1.04
C ILE A 100 -0.27 -6.38 -0.33
N PHE A 101 0.72 -5.55 -0.65
CA PHE A 101 1.42 -5.59 -1.94
C PHE A 101 2.14 -6.91 -2.20
N LEU A 102 2.69 -7.55 -1.17
CA LEU A 102 3.32 -8.88 -1.30
C LEU A 102 2.32 -9.99 -1.67
N HIS A 103 1.02 -9.77 -1.47
CA HIS A 103 -0.02 -10.74 -1.76
C HIS A 103 -0.81 -10.40 -3.02
N LEU A 104 -0.71 -9.17 -3.54
CA LEU A 104 -1.34 -8.82 -4.81
C LEU A 104 -0.73 -9.58 -5.98
N ASP A 105 -1.57 -9.79 -7.00
CA ASP A 105 -1.11 -10.31 -8.28
C ASP A 105 -0.03 -9.38 -8.87
N HIS A 106 1.00 -9.99 -9.45
CA HIS A 106 2.16 -9.34 -10.10
C HIS A 106 3.18 -8.72 -9.12
N PRO A 107 4.06 -9.53 -8.50
CA PRO A 107 5.13 -9.04 -7.65
C PRO A 107 6.11 -8.10 -8.38
N GLY A 108 6.25 -8.23 -9.71
CA GLY A 108 7.06 -7.32 -10.53
C GLY A 108 6.49 -5.90 -10.69
N LEU A 109 5.28 -5.65 -10.22
CA LEU A 109 4.65 -4.32 -10.18
C LEU A 109 4.74 -3.67 -8.79
N ILE A 110 5.44 -4.29 -7.83
CA ILE A 110 5.63 -3.73 -6.49
C ILE A 110 6.75 -2.68 -6.56
N PRO A 111 6.51 -1.42 -6.13
CA PRO A 111 7.56 -0.41 -6.04
C PRO A 111 8.73 -0.86 -5.16
N HIS A 112 9.98 -0.56 -5.54
CA HIS A 112 11.16 -0.99 -4.79
C HIS A 112 11.21 -0.41 -3.37
N SER A 113 10.61 0.76 -3.15
CA SER A 113 10.47 1.40 -1.84
C SER A 113 9.82 0.48 -0.79
N VAL A 114 9.01 -0.48 -1.22
CA VAL A 114 8.27 -1.42 -0.35
C VAL A 114 9.17 -2.49 0.26
N PHE A 115 10.14 -3.01 -0.48
CA PHE A 115 11.02 -4.10 -0.01
C PHE A 115 12.07 -3.66 1.00
N HIS A 116 12.24 -2.34 1.14
CA HIS A 116 13.46 -1.74 1.66
C HIS A 116 13.28 -1.07 3.02
N VAL A 117 12.13 -1.26 3.65
CA VAL A 117 11.77 -0.55 4.88
C VAL A 117 12.41 -1.15 6.14
N ASP A 118 12.71 -2.46 6.17
CA ASP A 118 13.20 -3.15 7.38
C ASP A 118 14.70 -3.05 7.64
N GLU A 119 15.47 -2.52 6.69
CA GLU A 119 16.90 -2.42 6.89
C GLU A 119 17.26 -1.19 7.72
N GLY A 120 16.81 -1.14 8.98
CA GLY A 120 17.36 -0.25 10.03
C GLY A 120 18.85 -0.49 10.34
N LYS A 121 19.55 -1.20 9.45
CA LYS A 121 20.97 -1.55 9.47
C LYS A 121 21.71 -1.13 8.19
N SER A 122 21.03 -0.76 7.09
CA SER A 122 21.74 -0.10 6.01
C SER A 122 22.10 1.30 6.51
N GLY A 123 23.40 1.56 6.65
CA GLY A 123 23.89 2.86 7.11
C GLY A 123 23.33 4.01 6.26
N PRO A 124 23.44 5.26 6.73
CA PRO A 124 22.87 6.47 6.12
C PRO A 124 23.39 6.82 4.70
N GLY A 125 23.99 5.89 3.96
CA GLY A 125 24.56 6.08 2.63
C GLY A 125 24.31 4.95 1.63
N ALA A 126 23.43 3.98 1.91
CA ALA A 126 23.00 3.04 0.88
C ALA A 126 22.05 3.75 -0.10
N LEU A 127 22.61 4.52 -1.04
CA LEU A 127 21.89 5.14 -2.14
C LEU A 127 21.18 4.03 -2.93
N LYS A 128 19.88 3.89 -2.70
CA LYS A 128 19.03 2.94 -3.43
C LYS A 128 18.78 3.51 -4.81
N ILE A 129 19.32 2.84 -5.82
CA ILE A 129 19.14 3.22 -7.22
C ILE A 129 17.71 2.83 -7.61
N PRO A 130 16.84 3.78 -7.98
CA PRO A 130 15.50 3.45 -8.46
C PRO A 130 15.60 2.62 -9.73
N THR A 131 14.63 1.77 -9.98
CA THR A 131 14.56 1.08 -11.27
C THR A 131 14.32 2.07 -12.40
N LEU A 132 14.66 1.69 -13.64
CA LEU A 132 14.34 2.49 -14.82
C LEU A 132 12.84 2.85 -14.85
N ARG A 133 11.97 1.92 -14.48
CA ARG A 133 10.53 2.16 -14.44
C ARG A 133 10.13 3.23 -13.42
N GLU A 134 10.71 3.19 -12.22
CA GLU A 134 10.49 4.21 -11.21
C GLU A 134 11.05 5.56 -11.65
N MET A 135 12.23 5.60 -12.27
CA MET A 135 12.77 6.84 -12.85
C MET A 135 11.83 7.41 -13.92
N CYS A 136 11.29 6.57 -14.81
CA CYS A 136 10.33 7.01 -15.82
C CYS A 136 9.07 7.59 -15.19
N VAL A 137 8.50 6.92 -14.17
CA VAL A 137 7.32 7.43 -13.45
C VAL A 137 7.65 8.72 -12.69
N GLN A 138 8.83 8.83 -12.09
CA GLN A 138 9.29 10.07 -11.46
C GLN A 138 9.35 11.22 -12.45
N VAL A 139 9.88 10.99 -13.66
CA VAL A 139 9.93 12.02 -14.72
C VAL A 139 8.52 12.41 -15.15
N LEU A 140 7.64 11.41 -15.39
CA LEU A 140 6.24 11.65 -15.74
C LEU A 140 5.54 12.49 -14.67
N VAL A 141 5.66 12.11 -13.40
CA VAL A 141 4.99 12.80 -12.29
C VAL A 141 5.61 14.16 -12.02
N SER A 142 6.92 14.31 -12.14
CA SER A 142 7.56 15.61 -11.93
C SER A 142 7.06 16.64 -12.95
N SER A 143 6.66 16.21 -14.14
CA SER A 143 5.98 17.07 -15.11
C SER A 143 4.54 17.45 -14.73
N LEU A 144 3.94 16.74 -13.76
CA LEU A 144 2.60 17.00 -13.24
C LEU A 144 2.58 17.94 -12.03
N GLN A 145 3.74 18.23 -11.44
CA GLN A 145 3.80 19.14 -10.29
C GLN A 145 3.51 20.58 -10.73
N PRO A 146 2.66 21.31 -10.00
CA PRO A 146 2.34 22.69 -10.36
C PRO A 146 3.59 23.55 -10.24
N SER A 147 3.87 24.38 -11.25
CA SER A 147 4.76 25.53 -11.05
C SER A 147 4.15 26.41 -9.97
N ASP A 148 4.98 26.96 -9.05
CA ASP A 148 4.64 27.72 -7.82
C ASP A 148 3.58 28.85 -7.92
N THR A 149 3.00 29.10 -9.08
CA THR A 149 1.84 29.95 -9.29
C THR A 149 0.54 29.20 -8.92
N GLU A 150 -0.17 29.71 -7.91
CA GLU A 150 -1.40 29.24 -7.20
C GLU A 150 -2.53 28.53 -7.98
N THR A 151 -2.44 28.35 -9.29
CA THR A 151 -3.33 27.46 -10.04
C THR A 151 -3.02 26.01 -9.71
N ARG A 152 -3.98 25.35 -9.05
CA ARG A 152 -3.99 23.91 -8.78
C ARG A 152 -3.41 23.13 -9.97
N PRO A 153 -2.60 22.09 -9.73
CA PRO A 153 -2.09 21.24 -10.79
C PRO A 153 -3.27 20.51 -11.45
N THR A 154 -3.80 21.10 -12.51
CA THR A 154 -4.42 20.32 -13.57
C THR A 154 -3.26 19.58 -14.21
N ILE A 155 -3.15 18.29 -13.91
CA ILE A 155 -2.47 17.34 -14.80
C ILE A 155 -2.91 17.73 -16.19
N HIS A 156 -1.97 18.14 -17.04
CA HIS A 156 -2.29 18.37 -18.43
C HIS A 156 -2.98 17.09 -18.91
N GLU A 157 -4.26 17.20 -19.26
CA GLU A 157 -5.17 16.07 -19.52
C GLU A 157 -4.62 15.10 -20.58
N GLY A 158 -3.57 15.48 -21.32
CA GLY A 158 -2.87 14.63 -22.28
C GLY A 158 -1.63 13.88 -21.79
N VAL A 159 -1.16 14.01 -20.54
CA VAL A 159 0.05 13.27 -20.08
C VAL A 159 -0.28 11.86 -19.61
N LEU A 160 -1.45 11.67 -19.01
CA LEU A 160 -1.96 10.36 -18.61
C LEU A 160 -2.94 9.89 -19.68
N ASP A 161 -2.37 9.59 -20.84
CA ASP A 161 -3.11 9.08 -21.99
C ASP A 161 -3.90 7.82 -21.57
N PRO A 162 -5.20 7.73 -21.85
CA PRO A 162 -5.98 6.50 -21.66
C PRO A 162 -5.37 5.29 -22.35
N ASP A 163 -4.58 5.50 -23.42
CA ASP A 163 -3.90 4.45 -24.17
C ASP A 163 -2.71 3.84 -23.40
N LEU A 164 -2.44 4.31 -22.18
CA LEU A 164 -1.39 3.75 -21.35
C LEU A 164 -1.72 2.28 -21.00
N PRO A 165 -0.78 1.33 -21.24
CA PRO A 165 -1.04 -0.07 -20.91
C PRO A 165 -1.45 -0.27 -19.44
N GLU A 166 -2.45 -1.12 -19.20
CA GLU A 166 -3.03 -1.39 -17.88
C GLU A 166 -1.98 -1.63 -16.78
N HIS A 167 -1.00 -2.49 -17.06
CA HIS A 167 0.07 -2.81 -16.13
C HIS A 167 0.94 -1.59 -15.76
N LEU A 168 1.02 -0.57 -16.62
CA LEU A 168 1.71 0.69 -16.35
C LEU A 168 0.82 1.66 -15.57
N ARG A 169 -0.47 1.79 -15.91
CA ARG A 169 -1.45 2.55 -15.10
C ARG A 169 -1.45 2.07 -13.66
N LYS A 170 -1.54 0.75 -13.46
CA LYS A 170 -1.47 0.07 -12.17
C LYS A 170 -0.18 0.38 -11.41
N PHE A 171 0.97 0.31 -12.09
CA PHE A 171 2.25 0.63 -11.48
C PHE A 171 2.34 2.11 -11.05
N ILE A 172 1.87 3.04 -11.88
CA ILE A 172 1.82 4.47 -11.53
C ILE A 172 0.93 4.70 -10.31
N VAL A 173 -0.25 4.08 -10.25
CA VAL A 173 -1.16 4.18 -9.08
C VAL A 173 -0.46 3.69 -7.81
N ARG A 174 0.15 2.50 -7.83
CA ARG A 174 0.89 1.94 -6.68
C ARG A 174 2.06 2.82 -6.26
N TYR A 175 2.87 3.27 -7.22
CA TYR A 175 4.03 4.12 -6.95
C TYR A 175 3.63 5.47 -6.36
N SER A 176 2.61 6.10 -6.93
CA SER A 176 2.13 7.42 -6.49
C SER A 176 1.46 7.34 -5.12
N ALA A 177 0.69 6.29 -4.83
CA ALA A 177 0.13 6.06 -3.50
C ALA A 177 1.20 6.03 -2.39
N ILE A 178 2.41 5.57 -2.70
CA ILE A 178 3.54 5.61 -1.77
C ILE A 178 4.17 6.99 -1.73
N HIS A 179 4.54 7.58 -2.86
CA HIS A 179 5.45 8.72 -2.88
C HIS A 179 4.73 10.08 -2.89
N PHE A 180 3.63 10.19 -3.62
CA PHE A 180 2.87 11.43 -3.83
C PHE A 180 1.42 11.06 -4.20
N PRO A 181 0.53 10.83 -3.23
CA PRO A 181 -0.86 10.49 -3.54
C PRO A 181 -1.48 11.44 -4.54
N LEU A 182 -2.06 10.89 -5.61
CA LEU A 182 -2.58 11.69 -6.72
C LEU A 182 -3.96 12.26 -6.41
N PRO A 183 -4.32 13.45 -6.94
CA PRO A 183 -5.66 13.99 -6.88
C PRO A 183 -6.68 13.07 -7.57
N TRP A 184 -7.95 13.18 -7.17
CA TRP A 184 -9.04 12.40 -7.76
C TRP A 184 -9.09 12.48 -9.30
N SER A 185 -8.89 13.65 -9.91
CA SER A 185 -8.89 13.80 -11.37
C SER A 185 -7.86 12.92 -12.06
N ALA A 186 -6.65 12.80 -11.48
CA ALA A 186 -5.60 11.91 -11.96
C ALA A 186 -5.99 10.44 -11.82
N LEU A 187 -6.55 10.09 -10.66
CA LEU A 187 -6.93 8.73 -10.34
C LEU A 187 -8.06 8.28 -11.25
N ALA A 188 -9.04 9.14 -11.53
CA ALA A 188 -10.14 8.85 -12.44
C ALA A 188 -9.64 8.48 -13.85
N GLN A 189 -8.66 9.22 -14.38
CA GLN A 189 -8.02 8.94 -15.67
C GLN A 189 -7.24 7.62 -15.64
N LEU A 190 -6.37 7.43 -14.63
CA LEU A 190 -5.58 6.20 -14.48
C LEU A 190 -6.42 4.95 -14.22
N TRP A 191 -7.59 5.11 -13.62
CA TRP A 191 -8.55 4.04 -13.36
C TRP A 191 -9.50 3.79 -14.52
N GLY A 192 -9.40 4.57 -15.60
CA GLY A 192 -10.25 4.42 -16.77
C GLY A 192 -11.74 4.63 -16.49
N PHE A 193 -12.10 5.45 -15.49
CA PHE A 193 -13.51 5.67 -15.10
C PHE A 193 -14.37 6.17 -16.26
N GLU A 194 -13.80 7.00 -17.13
CA GLU A 194 -14.47 7.52 -18.32
C GLU A 194 -14.75 6.43 -19.37
N TYR A 195 -14.04 5.31 -19.30
CA TYR A 195 -14.18 4.15 -20.19
C TYR A 195 -14.95 3.00 -19.53
N GLY A 196 -15.58 3.25 -18.37
CA GLY A 196 -16.34 2.23 -17.64
C GLY A 196 -15.47 1.24 -16.85
N GLU A 197 -14.17 1.49 -16.72
CA GLU A 197 -13.28 0.64 -15.93
C GLU A 197 -13.47 0.83 -14.41
N GLN A 198 -13.18 -0.23 -13.64
CA GLN A 198 -13.28 -0.25 -12.19
C GLN A 198 -11.91 -0.28 -11.51
N GLY A 199 -11.13 0.78 -11.70
CA GLY A 199 -9.77 0.85 -11.17
C GLY A 199 -8.73 0.41 -12.19
N ALA A 200 -7.44 0.58 -11.85
CA ALA A 200 -6.36 0.22 -12.74
C ALA A 200 -6.16 -1.31 -12.74
N ASP A 201 -6.76 -2.01 -13.72
CA ASP A 201 -6.79 -3.47 -13.79
C ASP A 201 -7.43 -4.09 -12.51
N GLY A 202 -8.62 -3.59 -12.17
CA GLY A 202 -9.40 -4.05 -11.03
C GLY A 202 -8.77 -3.71 -9.66
N GLU A 203 -7.86 -2.74 -9.60
CA GLU A 203 -7.20 -2.28 -8.37
C GLU A 203 -7.46 -0.80 -8.08
N VAL A 204 -7.92 -0.53 -6.86
CA VAL A 204 -8.20 0.83 -6.36
C VAL A 204 -7.37 1.09 -5.11
N ILE A 205 -6.63 2.21 -5.11
CA ILE A 205 -5.86 2.68 -3.97
C ILE A 205 -6.24 4.12 -3.64
N ILE A 206 -6.77 4.33 -2.44
CA ILE A 206 -7.15 5.66 -1.93
C ILE A 206 -6.26 5.99 -0.73
N VAL A 207 -5.63 7.17 -0.74
CA VAL A 207 -4.70 7.60 0.31
C VAL A 207 -5.06 8.98 0.86
N GLY A 208 -5.31 9.04 2.16
CA GLY A 208 -5.68 10.24 2.89
C GLY A 208 -7.12 10.67 2.67
N ARG A 209 -7.61 11.58 3.53
CA ARG A 209 -8.96 12.16 3.42
C ARG A 209 -9.15 12.93 2.12
N ASP A 210 -8.10 13.63 1.72
CA ASP A 210 -8.11 14.51 0.55
C ASP A 210 -7.46 13.88 -0.68
N ALA A 211 -7.25 12.55 -0.77
CA ALA A 211 -6.76 11.86 -1.97
C ALA A 211 -5.86 12.74 -2.87
N GLY A 212 -4.69 13.17 -2.39
CA GLY A 212 -3.80 14.08 -3.13
C GLY A 212 -4.17 15.58 -3.17
N GLY A 213 -4.96 16.07 -2.22
CA GLY A 213 -5.35 17.48 -2.08
C GLY A 213 -6.78 17.85 -2.51
N SER A 214 -7.63 16.89 -2.91
CA SER A 214 -9.04 17.07 -3.22
C SER A 214 -9.93 16.10 -2.45
N THR A 215 -10.97 16.61 -1.79
CA THR A 215 -12.00 15.78 -1.15
C THR A 215 -12.67 14.87 -2.18
N LEU A 216 -12.60 13.56 -1.97
CA LEU A 216 -13.24 12.57 -2.84
C LEU A 216 -14.77 12.64 -2.66
N PRO A 217 -15.55 12.92 -3.73
CA PRO A 217 -17.00 13.00 -3.60
C PRO A 217 -17.61 11.66 -3.18
N SER A 218 -18.62 11.70 -2.33
CA SER A 218 -19.29 10.48 -1.86
C SER A 218 -19.95 9.66 -2.98
N THR A 219 -20.35 10.31 -4.07
CA THR A 219 -20.90 9.67 -5.27
C THR A 219 -19.85 8.88 -6.03
N VAL A 220 -18.62 9.41 -6.09
CA VAL A 220 -17.50 8.75 -6.75
C VAL A 220 -17.19 7.41 -6.10
N ILE A 221 -17.10 7.36 -4.77
CA ILE A 221 -16.83 6.10 -4.06
C ILE A 221 -17.93 5.07 -4.35
N LYS A 222 -19.19 5.50 -4.45
CA LYS A 222 -20.28 4.60 -4.83
C LYS A 222 -20.11 4.05 -6.23
N ASN A 223 -19.73 4.89 -7.19
CA ASN A 223 -19.51 4.47 -8.58
C ASN A 223 -18.30 3.54 -8.74
N ILE A 224 -17.26 3.72 -7.91
CA ILE A 224 -16.13 2.79 -7.85
C ILE A 224 -16.59 1.40 -7.39
N LEU A 225 -17.43 1.35 -6.36
CA LEU A 225 -17.79 0.10 -5.69
C LEU A 225 -18.99 -0.61 -6.31
N VAL A 226 -19.91 0.16 -6.90
CA VAL A 226 -21.09 -0.34 -7.59
C VAL A 226 -20.93 0.10 -9.04
N PRO A 227 -20.59 -0.83 -9.96
CA PRO A 227 -20.54 -0.51 -11.37
C PRO A 227 -21.87 0.15 -11.75
N LEU A 228 -21.79 1.25 -12.51
CA LEU A 228 -22.97 1.80 -13.13
C LEU A 228 -23.42 0.74 -14.15
N HIS A 229 -24.34 -0.14 -13.74
CA HIS A 229 -25.08 -0.91 -14.73
C HIS A 229 -25.84 0.15 -15.52
N GLU A 230 -25.37 0.43 -16.74
CA GLU A 230 -26.24 1.06 -17.71
C GLU A 230 -27.46 0.15 -17.78
N PRO A 231 -28.64 0.60 -17.34
CA PRO A 231 -29.83 -0.21 -17.52
C PRO A 231 -29.92 -0.48 -19.01
N ASP A 232 -30.25 -1.71 -19.41
CA ASP A 232 -30.47 -2.10 -20.81
C ASP A 232 -31.45 -1.12 -21.49
N ILE A 233 -30.95 0.00 -22.03
CA ILE A 233 -31.71 0.90 -22.89
C ILE A 233 -31.59 0.30 -24.29
N GLN A 234 -32.19 -0.87 -24.48
CA GLN A 234 -32.45 -1.44 -25.80
C GLN A 234 -33.63 -2.42 -25.71
N SER A 235 -34.76 -1.90 -25.22
CA SER A 235 -36.08 -2.42 -25.60
C SER A 235 -36.66 -1.54 -26.71
N GLY A 236 -35.85 -1.29 -27.75
CA GLY A 236 -36.26 -0.70 -29.01
C GLY A 236 -36.26 -1.82 -30.05
N ASP A 237 -37.45 -2.11 -30.55
CA ASP A 237 -37.87 -3.22 -31.41
C ASP A 237 -37.26 -3.16 -32.83
N ASP A 238 -35.93 -3.12 -32.95
CA ASP A 238 -35.22 -3.26 -34.23
C ASP A 238 -34.55 -4.64 -34.29
N GLU A 239 -35.06 -5.50 -35.18
CA GLU A 239 -34.55 -6.84 -35.50
C GLU A 239 -33.16 -6.83 -36.18
N ASP A 240 -32.20 -6.08 -35.65
CA ASP A 240 -30.80 -6.25 -36.03
C ASP A 240 -30.18 -7.33 -35.14
N TYR A 241 -30.14 -8.55 -35.70
CA TYR A 241 -29.45 -9.70 -35.14
C TYR A 241 -28.07 -9.26 -34.59
N PRO A 242 -27.79 -9.43 -33.28
CA PRO A 242 -26.48 -9.12 -32.74
C PRO A 242 -25.45 -10.00 -33.47
N SER A 243 -24.50 -9.35 -34.14
CA SER A 243 -23.36 -10.00 -34.78
C SER A 243 -22.71 -10.94 -33.77
N TRP A 244 -22.69 -12.24 -34.06
CA TRP A 244 -22.03 -13.25 -33.22
C TRP A 244 -20.51 -13.01 -33.09
N ASP A 245 -19.96 -12.09 -33.90
CA ASP A 245 -18.57 -11.63 -33.87
C ASP A 245 -18.43 -10.20 -33.28
N ALA A 246 -19.47 -9.62 -32.70
CA ALA A 246 -19.28 -8.49 -31.81
C ALA A 246 -18.53 -9.04 -30.60
N GLU A 247 -17.19 -8.94 -30.63
CA GLU A 247 -16.32 -9.17 -29.49
C GLU A 247 -17.02 -8.52 -28.30
N GLU A 248 -17.53 -9.37 -27.40
CA GLU A 248 -18.32 -9.01 -26.24
C GLU A 248 -17.58 -7.87 -25.56
N TYR A 249 -18.01 -6.63 -25.83
CA TYR A 249 -17.21 -5.44 -25.59
C TYR A 249 -16.77 -5.52 -24.16
N THR A 250 -15.47 -5.74 -24.05
CA THR A 250 -14.76 -6.31 -22.92
C THR A 250 -15.30 -5.74 -21.62
N SER A 251 -16.10 -6.52 -20.90
CA SER A 251 -16.55 -6.15 -19.57
C SER A 251 -15.31 -5.79 -18.77
N ALA A 252 -15.17 -4.53 -18.36
CA ALA A 252 -14.01 -4.07 -17.63
C ALA A 252 -13.68 -5.06 -16.49
N PRO A 253 -12.39 -5.31 -16.21
CA PRO A 253 -12.01 -6.27 -15.19
C PRO A 253 -12.69 -5.90 -13.88
N PRO A 254 -13.38 -6.86 -13.21
CA PRO A 254 -14.09 -6.56 -11.99
C PRO A 254 -13.11 -6.10 -10.90
N LEU A 255 -13.58 -5.26 -9.98
CA LEU A 255 -12.77 -4.81 -8.85
C LEU A 255 -12.34 -6.00 -7.99
N LYS A 256 -11.03 -6.30 -7.97
CA LYS A 256 -10.39 -7.41 -7.24
C LYS A 256 -9.68 -6.93 -5.98
N ALA A 257 -9.05 -5.75 -6.04
CA ALA A 257 -8.23 -5.22 -4.96
C ALA A 257 -8.69 -3.81 -4.55
N PHE A 258 -8.92 -3.62 -3.25
CA PHE A 258 -9.28 -2.33 -2.68
C PHE A 258 -8.38 -1.99 -1.50
N ILE A 259 -7.69 -0.86 -1.59
CA ILE A 259 -6.73 -0.40 -0.59
C ILE A 259 -7.11 1.03 -0.19
N SER A 260 -7.39 1.23 1.09
CA SER A 260 -7.72 2.52 1.67
C SER A 260 -6.77 2.82 2.83
N ILE A 261 -6.08 3.95 2.76
CA ILE A 261 -5.07 4.36 3.73
C ILE A 261 -5.46 5.70 4.31
N ALA A 262 -5.68 5.77 5.62
CA ALA A 262 -6.07 7.01 6.31
C ALA A 262 -7.29 7.72 5.67
N HIS A 263 -8.17 6.95 5.02
CA HIS A 263 -9.39 7.46 4.37
C HIS A 263 -10.65 6.84 5.01
N PRO A 264 -11.67 7.64 5.37
CA PRO A 264 -12.90 7.15 6.01
C PRO A 264 -13.82 6.47 4.99
N ILE A 265 -13.80 5.13 4.93
CA ILE A 265 -14.67 4.35 4.04
C ILE A 265 -15.83 3.62 4.76
N THR A 266 -16.00 3.84 6.06
CA THR A 266 -16.93 3.08 6.92
C THR A 266 -18.38 3.03 6.42
N LYS A 267 -18.83 4.10 5.74
CA LYS A 267 -20.17 4.21 5.15
C LYS A 267 -20.38 3.32 3.93
N TYR A 268 -19.29 2.88 3.30
CA TYR A 268 -19.31 2.17 2.01
C TYR A 268 -19.00 0.68 2.13
N LEU A 269 -18.71 0.18 3.34
CA LEU A 269 -18.35 -1.23 3.56
C LEU A 269 -19.41 -2.21 3.07
N THR A 270 -20.69 -1.82 3.04
CA THR A 270 -21.79 -2.66 2.53
C THR A 270 -21.93 -2.62 1.02
N LEU A 271 -21.26 -1.69 0.34
CA LEU A 271 -21.26 -1.54 -1.12
C LEU A 271 -20.10 -2.26 -1.78
N PHE A 272 -19.18 -2.84 -0.99
CA PHE A 272 -18.05 -3.56 -1.55
C PHE A 272 -18.52 -4.71 -2.44
N PRO A 273 -18.05 -4.78 -3.70
CA PRO A 273 -18.44 -5.83 -4.60
C PRO A 273 -17.89 -7.18 -4.11
N PRO A 274 -18.64 -8.28 -4.29
CA PRO A 274 -18.23 -9.60 -3.82
C PRO A 274 -17.00 -10.14 -4.57
N THR A 275 -16.56 -9.47 -5.64
CA THR A 275 -15.37 -9.79 -6.44
C THR A 275 -14.06 -9.41 -5.76
N ILE A 276 -14.07 -8.61 -4.68
CA ILE A 276 -12.86 -8.24 -3.94
C ILE A 276 -12.24 -9.49 -3.31
N THR A 277 -11.00 -9.78 -3.69
CA THR A 277 -10.14 -10.82 -3.12
C THR A 277 -9.06 -10.24 -2.22
N HIS A 278 -8.68 -8.97 -2.41
CA HIS A 278 -7.64 -8.30 -1.62
C HIS A 278 -8.18 -7.00 -1.03
N LEU A 279 -8.25 -6.93 0.30
CA LEU A 279 -8.72 -5.75 1.01
C LEU A 279 -7.66 -5.25 1.97
N ALA A 280 -7.32 -3.97 1.90
CA ALA A 280 -6.50 -3.31 2.90
C ALA A 280 -7.18 -2.04 3.40
N LEU A 281 -7.51 -1.98 4.69
CA LEU A 281 -8.07 -0.83 5.36
C LEU A 281 -7.06 -0.35 6.39
N ILE A 282 -6.09 0.44 5.98
CA ILE A 282 -4.92 0.79 6.78
C ILE A 282 -5.13 2.15 7.45
N ALA A 283 -4.95 2.21 8.77
CA ALA A 283 -5.15 3.44 9.56
C ALA A 283 -6.48 4.16 9.24
N MET A 284 -7.53 3.38 8.96
CA MET A 284 -8.84 3.87 8.58
C MET A 284 -9.50 4.56 9.78
N PRO A 285 -9.86 5.85 9.68
CA PRO A 285 -10.66 6.50 10.72
C PRO A 285 -12.09 5.94 10.72
N LEU A 286 -12.64 5.67 11.91
CA LEU A 286 -14.04 5.29 12.07
C LEU A 286 -14.93 6.53 12.15
N ASP A 287 -16.12 6.46 11.54
CA ASP A 287 -17.22 7.36 11.86
C ASP A 287 -17.66 7.17 13.33
N ARG A 288 -18.17 8.24 13.94
CA ARG A 288 -18.58 8.26 15.36
C ARG A 288 -19.59 7.17 15.73
N ASP A 289 -20.45 6.80 14.78
CA ASP A 289 -21.56 5.87 15.00
C ASP A 289 -21.22 4.43 14.59
N VAL A 290 -19.98 4.17 14.18
CA VAL A 290 -19.56 2.86 13.67
C VAL A 290 -18.61 2.21 14.66
N THR A 291 -19.02 1.07 15.21
CA THR A 291 -18.18 0.25 16.08
C THR A 291 -17.31 -0.72 15.26
N PRO A 292 -16.16 -1.18 15.80
CA PRO A 292 -15.34 -2.23 15.19
C PRO A 292 -16.14 -3.48 14.83
N ARG A 293 -17.07 -3.89 15.69
CA ARG A 293 -17.94 -5.05 15.46
C ARG A 293 -18.81 -4.87 14.21
N ILE A 294 -19.35 -3.68 13.98
CA ILE A 294 -20.13 -3.37 12.78
C ILE A 294 -19.25 -3.46 11.53
N VAL A 295 -18.01 -2.94 11.58
CA VAL A 295 -17.05 -3.04 10.46
C VAL A 295 -16.81 -4.50 10.13
N MET A 296 -16.42 -5.30 11.12
CA MET A 296 -16.08 -6.72 10.92
C MET A 296 -17.29 -7.54 10.44
N SER A 297 -18.48 -7.27 10.97
CA SER A 297 -19.72 -7.91 10.53
C SER A 297 -20.04 -7.58 9.07
N ARG A 298 -19.91 -6.32 8.65
CA ARG A 298 -20.14 -5.91 7.26
C ARG A 298 -19.15 -6.55 6.30
N LEU A 299 -17.86 -6.52 6.64
CA LEU A 299 -16.81 -7.13 5.82
C LEU A 299 -17.03 -8.63 5.64
N SER A 300 -17.32 -9.35 6.73
CA SER A 300 -17.51 -10.80 6.69
C SER A 300 -18.81 -11.24 6.01
N ASN A 301 -19.80 -10.36 5.91
CA ASN A 301 -21.03 -10.62 5.15
C ASN A 301 -20.86 -10.34 3.65
N ALA A 302 -20.12 -9.29 3.28
CA ALA A 302 -19.98 -8.84 1.90
C ALA A 302 -18.91 -9.60 1.11
N LEU A 303 -17.78 -9.93 1.74
CA LEU A 303 -16.55 -10.34 1.04
C LEU A 303 -16.23 -11.83 1.24
N ARG A 304 -17.00 -12.72 0.62
CA ARG A 304 -16.79 -14.18 0.74
C ARG A 304 -15.59 -14.72 -0.03
N LEU A 305 -15.10 -13.97 -1.03
CA LEU A 305 -13.96 -14.35 -1.86
C LEU A 305 -12.62 -13.79 -1.35
N LEU A 306 -12.62 -13.18 -0.17
CA LEU A 306 -11.43 -12.53 0.37
C LEU A 306 -10.30 -13.53 0.63
N GLU A 307 -9.14 -13.25 0.04
CA GLU A 307 -7.90 -14.03 0.14
C GLU A 307 -6.85 -13.35 1.01
N ALA A 308 -6.82 -12.01 0.99
CA ALA A 308 -5.92 -11.20 1.80
C ALA A 308 -6.68 -10.04 2.47
N LEU A 309 -6.51 -9.90 3.78
CA LEU A 309 -7.08 -8.81 4.57
C LEU A 309 -6.00 -8.11 5.39
N ASP A 310 -5.79 -6.83 5.13
CA ASP A 310 -4.89 -5.98 5.92
C ASP A 310 -5.69 -4.94 6.69
N LEU A 311 -5.69 -5.05 8.03
CA LEU A 311 -6.30 -4.06 8.92
C LEU A 311 -5.23 -3.38 9.78
N SER A 312 -4.02 -3.23 9.27
CA SER A 312 -2.90 -2.64 10.00
C SER A 312 -3.13 -1.17 10.36
N CYS A 313 -2.48 -0.76 11.44
CA CYS A 313 -2.44 0.61 11.96
C CYS A 313 -3.82 1.18 12.34
N ASN A 314 -4.84 0.33 12.52
CA ASN A 314 -6.16 0.76 12.95
C ASN A 314 -6.22 0.87 14.48
N PRO A 315 -6.25 2.08 15.05
CA PRO A 315 -6.26 2.23 16.50
C PRO A 315 -7.55 1.69 17.13
N TRP A 316 -8.65 1.67 16.38
CA TRP A 316 -9.95 1.18 16.83
C TRP A 316 -10.01 -0.35 16.97
N LEU A 317 -9.06 -1.09 16.41
CA LEU A 317 -8.88 -2.52 16.71
C LEU A 317 -8.16 -2.75 18.04
N GLY A 318 -7.71 -1.69 18.71
CA GLY A 318 -6.66 -1.80 19.70
C GLY A 318 -6.73 -0.86 20.89
N VAL A 319 -7.88 -0.28 21.24
CA VAL A 319 -7.93 0.64 22.40
C VAL A 319 -8.64 0.01 23.60
N CYS A 320 -7.77 -0.42 24.52
CA CYS A 320 -7.93 -0.35 25.95
C CYS A 320 -7.77 1.11 26.38
N THR A 321 -8.86 1.82 26.67
CA THR A 321 -8.76 3.13 27.31
C THR A 321 -8.21 2.95 28.71
N MET A 322 -6.91 3.18 28.89
CA MET A 322 -6.35 3.70 30.13
C MET A 322 -6.89 5.12 30.36
N ALA A 323 -8.20 5.24 30.52
CA ALA A 323 -8.80 6.45 31.05
C ALA A 323 -8.75 6.28 32.57
N VAL A 324 -7.69 6.86 33.12
CA VAL A 324 -7.54 7.10 34.54
C VAL A 324 -8.64 8.08 34.94
N ASP A 325 -9.42 7.68 35.94
CA ASP A 325 -10.43 8.45 36.68
C ASP A 325 -11.67 8.92 35.89
N TYR A 326 -12.75 8.15 35.97
CA TYR A 326 -14.14 8.58 36.28
C TYR A 326 -15.13 7.46 35.86
N GLY A 327 -15.47 6.55 36.80
CA GLY A 327 -16.77 5.84 36.92
C GLY A 327 -17.34 4.94 35.80
N ASP A 328 -17.29 5.34 34.53
CA ASP A 328 -18.13 4.79 33.44
C ASP A 328 -17.32 4.09 32.32
N ILE A 329 -16.07 3.72 32.58
CA ILE A 329 -15.09 3.30 31.55
C ILE A 329 -14.90 1.77 31.50
N ILE A 330 -15.92 0.97 31.81
CA ILE A 330 -15.75 -0.50 31.87
C ILE A 330 -16.07 -1.24 30.55
N ASP A 331 -16.81 -0.68 29.58
CA ASP A 331 -17.32 -1.52 28.47
C ASP A 331 -16.55 -1.47 27.13
N TRP A 332 -15.68 -0.49 26.86
CA TRP A 332 -15.06 -0.37 25.53
C TRP A 332 -14.07 -1.49 25.17
N LEU A 333 -13.43 -2.08 26.17
CA LEU A 333 -12.49 -3.19 26.00
C LEU A 333 -13.16 -4.48 25.57
N ALA A 334 -14.26 -4.83 26.24
CA ALA A 334 -15.05 -5.99 25.90
C ALA A 334 -15.56 -5.92 24.46
N ILE A 335 -15.93 -4.72 23.98
CA ILE A 335 -16.49 -4.50 22.63
C ILE A 335 -15.46 -4.80 21.52
N VAL A 336 -14.17 -4.49 21.71
CA VAL A 336 -13.14 -4.70 20.67
C VAL A 336 -12.72 -6.17 20.60
N ALA A 337 -12.52 -6.82 21.76
CA ALA A 337 -12.29 -8.25 21.83
C ALA A 337 -13.45 -9.02 21.19
N ASP A 338 -14.68 -8.65 21.57
CA ASP A 338 -15.92 -9.19 21.00
C ASP A 338 -15.99 -8.93 19.48
N ALA A 339 -15.51 -7.81 18.97
CA ALA A 339 -15.53 -7.53 17.53
C ALA A 339 -14.67 -8.51 16.71
N ILE A 340 -13.48 -8.87 17.19
CA ILE A 340 -12.58 -9.79 16.49
C ILE A 340 -12.99 -11.25 16.75
N GLU A 341 -13.38 -11.57 17.99
CA GLU A 341 -13.80 -12.91 18.39
C GLU A 341 -15.19 -13.30 17.83
N SER A 342 -16.09 -12.33 17.64
CA SER A 342 -17.41 -12.58 17.05
C SER A 342 -17.37 -12.89 15.56
N VAL A 343 -16.24 -12.66 14.89
CA VAL A 343 -16.08 -13.02 13.50
C VAL A 343 -15.77 -14.50 13.42
N ASP A 344 -16.64 -15.26 12.76
CA ASP A 344 -16.31 -16.62 12.37
C ASP A 344 -15.40 -16.61 11.14
N TRP A 345 -14.12 -16.39 11.40
CA TRP A 345 -13.05 -16.33 10.39
C TRP A 345 -13.04 -17.58 9.49
N SER A 346 -13.35 -18.75 10.06
CA SER A 346 -13.29 -20.01 9.34
C SER A 346 -14.45 -20.29 8.40
N THR A 347 -15.67 -19.91 8.77
CA THR A 347 -16.83 -20.24 7.93
C THR A 347 -17.15 -19.13 6.94
N ARG A 348 -16.87 -17.87 7.30
CA ARG A 348 -17.21 -16.71 6.49
C ARG A 348 -16.16 -16.40 5.43
N TRP A 349 -14.90 -16.70 5.73
CA TRP A 349 -13.75 -16.40 4.86
C TRP A 349 -12.95 -17.66 4.54
N LEU A 350 -13.60 -18.61 3.89
CA LEU A 350 -13.01 -19.90 3.49
C LEU A 350 -11.76 -19.78 2.61
N ARG A 351 -11.58 -18.65 1.92
CA ARG A 351 -10.45 -18.40 1.02
C ARG A 351 -9.35 -17.53 1.62
N LEU A 352 -9.53 -17.01 2.82
CA LEU A 352 -8.60 -16.09 3.43
C LEU A 352 -7.32 -16.82 3.81
N ARG A 353 -6.22 -16.42 3.17
CA ARG A 353 -4.87 -17.00 3.35
C ARG A 353 -3.98 -16.09 4.18
N PHE A 354 -4.25 -14.79 4.13
CA PHE A 354 -3.42 -13.76 4.73
C PHE A 354 -4.24 -12.76 5.53
N VAL A 355 -3.81 -12.52 6.77
CA VAL A 355 -4.30 -11.41 7.60
C VAL A 355 -3.11 -10.65 8.19
N ALA A 356 -3.13 -9.32 7.99
CA ALA A 356 -2.21 -8.38 8.63
C ALA A 356 -2.91 -7.53 9.68
N LEU A 357 -2.36 -7.54 10.89
CA LEU A 357 -2.81 -6.75 12.04
C LEU A 357 -1.60 -6.08 12.69
N ILE A 358 -0.97 -5.18 11.96
CA ILE A 358 0.33 -4.60 12.36
C ILE A 358 0.09 -3.28 13.07
N ASN A 359 0.78 -3.05 14.19
CA ASN A 359 0.63 -1.83 14.99
C ASN A 359 -0.83 -1.54 15.41
N CYS A 360 -1.62 -2.59 15.57
CA CYS A 360 -2.94 -2.57 16.20
C CYS A 360 -2.71 -2.81 17.69
N ARG A 361 -2.60 -1.72 18.46
CA ARG A 361 -2.21 -1.75 19.88
C ARG A 361 -3.06 -2.76 20.69
N ASN A 362 -2.51 -3.37 21.73
CA ASN A 362 -3.21 -4.28 22.65
C ASN A 362 -3.72 -5.61 22.06
N LEU A 363 -3.42 -5.93 20.79
CA LEU A 363 -3.57 -7.31 20.30
C LEU A 363 -2.58 -8.28 20.98
N ARG A 364 -1.55 -7.76 21.66
CA ARG A 364 -0.58 -8.54 22.46
C ARG A 364 -1.23 -9.40 23.53
N ASP A 365 -2.35 -8.96 24.10
CA ASP A 365 -3.03 -9.70 25.17
C ASP A 365 -3.85 -10.88 24.62
N PHE A 366 -4.06 -10.93 23.30
CA PHE A 366 -4.64 -12.08 22.63
C PHE A 366 -3.54 -13.06 22.24
N GLU A 367 -2.91 -13.69 23.23
CA GLU A 367 -2.05 -14.87 23.00
C GLU A 367 -2.82 -15.97 22.23
N SER A 368 -4.15 -15.95 22.31
CA SER A 368 -5.05 -16.83 21.58
C SER A 368 -5.31 -16.41 20.13
N LEU A 369 -5.02 -15.19 19.67
CA LEU A 369 -5.36 -14.78 18.30
C LEU A 369 -4.62 -15.63 17.25
N PRO A 370 -3.30 -15.86 17.39
CA PRO A 370 -2.61 -16.82 16.55
C PRO A 370 -3.21 -18.23 16.68
N ASP A 371 -3.70 -18.66 17.84
CA ASP A 371 -4.31 -19.99 17.99
C ASP A 371 -5.72 -20.08 17.37
N VAL A 372 -6.51 -19.00 17.45
CA VAL A 372 -7.84 -18.86 16.83
C VAL A 372 -7.71 -18.83 15.31
N ILE A 373 -6.69 -18.13 14.80
CA ILE A 373 -6.41 -18.02 13.36
C ILE A 373 -5.71 -19.27 12.84
N ASN A 374 -4.59 -19.69 13.45
CA ASN A 374 -3.76 -20.81 12.98
C ASN A 374 -4.36 -22.18 13.33
N GLY A 375 -5.20 -22.29 14.36
CA GLY A 375 -5.88 -23.53 14.72
C GLY A 375 -6.89 -24.01 13.67
N LYS A 376 -7.25 -23.15 12.71
CA LYS A 376 -8.21 -23.45 11.64
C LYS A 376 -7.51 -23.42 10.28
N ARG A 377 -6.89 -24.56 9.94
CA ARG A 377 -6.16 -24.97 8.70
C ARG A 377 -6.03 -23.96 7.52
N SER A 378 -4.81 -23.97 6.96
CA SER A 378 -4.32 -23.43 5.67
C SER A 378 -4.11 -21.91 5.52
N TRP A 379 -3.71 -21.24 6.60
CA TRP A 379 -3.24 -19.86 6.54
C TRP A 379 -1.75 -19.85 6.21
N GLU A 380 -1.35 -19.13 5.17
CA GLU A 380 0.06 -19.05 4.79
C GLU A 380 0.87 -18.22 5.80
N ARG A 381 0.23 -17.23 6.45
CA ARG A 381 0.78 -16.43 7.57
C ARG A 381 -0.27 -15.47 8.14
N ALA A 382 -0.49 -15.50 9.45
CA ALA A 382 -1.00 -14.35 10.20
C ALA A 382 0.20 -13.53 10.68
N VAL A 383 0.28 -12.25 10.32
CA VAL A 383 1.41 -11.39 10.70
C VAL A 383 0.93 -10.34 11.70
N HIS A 384 1.36 -10.51 12.95
CA HIS A 384 1.25 -9.50 13.98
C HIS A 384 2.66 -8.97 14.27
N ILE A 385 2.92 -7.72 13.88
CA ILE A 385 4.18 -7.03 14.15
C ILE A 385 3.87 -5.68 14.79
N ASP A 386 4.47 -5.43 15.95
CA ASP A 386 4.46 -4.10 16.54
C ASP A 386 5.72 -3.34 16.17
N TRP A 387 5.57 -2.06 15.88
CA TRP A 387 6.70 -1.18 15.64
C TRP A 387 7.14 -0.61 16.98
N ALA A 388 8.46 -0.57 17.20
CA ALA A 388 9.07 -0.04 18.42
C ALA A 388 8.99 1.48 18.50
#